data_AF-A0A847CR19-F1
#
_entry.id   AF-A0A847CR19-F1
#
_cell.length_a   1.000
_cell.length_b   1.000
_cell.length_c   1.000
_cell.angle_alpha   90.00
_cell.angle_beta   90.00
_cell.angle_gamma   90.00
#
_symmetry.space_group_name_H-M   'P 1'
#
loop_
_entity.id
_entity.type
_entity.pdbx_description
1 polymer ?
#
loop_
_entity_poly.entity_id
_entity_poly.type
_entity_poly.pdbx_seq_one_letter_code
_entity_poly.pdbx_strand_id
1 'polypeptide(L)'
;MKLIQLSAPGSNSGKTMTTIILSRLLKEKGYDVRGFKCGPDFIDSKFLSIATGNRRSNLDLHLMGENGIRKALSLNYGEMGVVEGAMGYFDGIGRSTKASAFDIAKSLDINTILVYRPQGEMFTIIPKLKGILDYSEGRIKGIIFSMTRKMMYHQLKQMVEENLDIEVLGHTEEFENLKIPNEELGLVEPVLIEKFSEELTKAALASENTINLDRIIELMNEVKAKEVSDIKFSGLKMGIAKDMAFSFHYGENEKLLEKYFEIEYFSPLYDKKIPKVDIIYIPGGKVENFKYNLSRNTSMLESIKKFHENGGIIYGESGGLSYLAKELGGAKMCGVLNGVVHIGE
;
A
#
# COMPACT_ATOMS: atom_id res chain seq x y z
N MET A 1 13.49 -5.96 12.74
CA MET A 1 12.44 -6.46 11.84
C MET A 1 13.11 -7.19 10.69
N LYS A 2 12.62 -8.38 10.34
CA LYS A 2 13.04 -9.13 9.14
C LYS A 2 12.19 -8.71 7.94
N LEU A 3 12.79 -8.45 6.80
CA LEU A 3 12.11 -7.97 5.59
C LEU A 3 12.37 -8.88 4.39
N ILE A 4 11.34 -9.05 3.56
CA ILE A 4 11.46 -9.59 2.20
C ILE A 4 10.61 -8.76 1.25
N GLN A 5 11.10 -8.55 0.04
CA GLN A 5 10.31 -7.91 -1.01
C GLN A 5 9.70 -8.94 -1.96
N LEU A 6 8.44 -8.74 -2.36
CA LEU A 6 7.83 -9.41 -3.50
C LEU A 6 7.69 -8.40 -4.64
N SER A 7 8.18 -8.77 -5.81
CA SER A 7 8.04 -7.95 -7.02
C SER A 7 7.73 -8.83 -8.22
N ALA A 8 7.57 -8.24 -9.40
CA ALA A 8 7.27 -8.96 -10.63
C ALA A 8 7.96 -8.31 -11.84
N PRO A 9 8.09 -9.02 -12.97
CA PRO A 9 8.62 -8.41 -14.20
C PRO A 9 7.80 -7.21 -14.70
N GLY A 10 6.49 -7.22 -14.43
CA GLY A 10 5.56 -6.16 -14.79
C GLY A 10 4.21 -6.31 -14.10
N SER A 11 3.30 -5.38 -14.38
CA SER A 11 1.93 -5.38 -13.87
C SER A 11 1.15 -6.63 -14.32
N ASN A 12 0.06 -6.96 -13.61
CA ASN A 12 -0.81 -8.12 -13.88
C ASN A 12 -0.15 -9.51 -13.79
N SER A 13 1.01 -9.60 -13.14
CA SER A 13 1.73 -10.85 -12.87
C SER A 13 1.25 -11.59 -11.61
N GLY A 14 0.16 -11.15 -10.96
CA GLY A 14 -0.33 -11.75 -9.72
C GLY A 14 0.44 -11.35 -8.44
N LYS A 15 1.39 -10.42 -8.54
CA LYS A 15 2.23 -9.92 -7.42
C LYS A 15 1.42 -9.54 -6.17
N THR A 16 0.43 -8.66 -6.31
CA THR A 16 -0.38 -8.18 -5.18
C THR A 16 -1.08 -9.34 -4.48
N MET A 17 -1.72 -10.22 -5.25
CA MET A 17 -2.38 -11.42 -4.72
C MET A 17 -1.42 -12.34 -3.98
N THR A 18 -0.27 -12.68 -4.59
CA THR A 18 0.75 -13.50 -3.93
C THR A 18 1.29 -12.84 -2.67
N THR A 19 1.44 -11.51 -2.66
CA THR A 19 1.94 -10.75 -1.51
C THR A 19 0.97 -10.76 -0.34
N ILE A 20 -0.33 -10.54 -0.58
CA ILE A 20 -1.33 -10.58 0.47
C ILE A 20 -1.55 -12.01 1.00
N ILE A 21 -1.48 -13.03 0.13
CA ILE A 21 -1.56 -14.44 0.53
C ILE A 21 -0.39 -14.80 1.44
N LEU A 22 0.85 -14.46 1.05
CA LEU A 22 2.03 -14.72 1.88
C LEU A 22 1.97 -13.96 3.22
N SER A 23 1.57 -12.69 3.17
CA SER A 23 1.44 -11.85 4.38
C SER A 23 0.41 -12.42 5.35
N ARG A 24 -0.72 -12.91 4.82
CA ARG A 24 -1.75 -13.59 5.60
C ARG A 24 -1.23 -14.92 6.14
N LEU A 25 -0.56 -15.74 5.32
CA LEU A 25 -0.01 -17.03 5.76
C LEU A 25 0.98 -16.86 6.92
N LEU A 26 1.90 -15.90 6.84
CA LEU A 26 2.80 -15.57 7.94
C LEU A 26 2.03 -15.18 9.23
N LYS A 27 0.97 -14.38 9.10
CA LYS A 27 0.12 -14.02 10.23
C LYS A 27 -0.60 -15.23 10.83
N GLU A 28 -1.15 -16.13 10.00
CA GLU A 28 -1.81 -17.36 10.47
C GLU A 28 -0.81 -18.32 11.14
N LYS A 29 0.49 -18.21 10.83
CA LYS A 29 1.58 -18.88 11.56
C LYS A 29 1.96 -18.22 12.89
N GLY A 30 1.30 -17.12 13.27
CA GLY A 30 1.49 -16.44 14.54
C GLY A 30 2.54 -15.34 14.55
N TYR A 31 3.13 -15.00 13.39
CA TYR A 31 4.11 -13.92 13.29
C TYR A 31 3.45 -12.54 13.36
N ASP A 32 4.15 -11.57 13.94
CA ASP A 32 3.74 -10.16 13.91
C ASP A 32 4.16 -9.50 12.59
N VAL A 33 3.28 -9.53 11.59
CA VAL A 33 3.59 -9.14 10.21
C VAL A 33 3.17 -7.69 9.89
N ARG A 34 4.01 -6.98 9.14
CA ARG A 34 3.75 -5.65 8.60
C ARG A 34 3.78 -5.68 7.08
N GLY A 35 2.84 -5.00 6.44
CA GLY A 35 2.78 -4.89 4.99
C GLY A 35 3.23 -3.50 4.56
N PHE A 36 4.15 -3.43 3.60
CA PHE A 36 4.70 -2.18 3.08
C PHE A 36 4.49 -2.12 1.58
N LYS A 37 3.82 -1.09 1.07
CA LYS A 37 3.70 -0.88 -0.37
C LYS A 37 4.79 0.08 -0.86
N CYS A 38 5.52 -0.30 -1.89
CA CYS A 38 6.46 0.60 -2.56
C CYS A 38 5.71 1.74 -3.27
N GLY A 39 6.20 2.97 -3.12
CA GLY A 39 5.64 4.17 -3.74
C GLY A 39 4.36 4.70 -3.06
N PRO A 40 3.74 5.74 -3.64
CA PRO A 40 2.62 6.48 -3.03
C PRO A 40 1.26 5.84 -3.33
N ASP A 41 1.15 4.53 -3.09
CA ASP A 41 -0.02 3.73 -3.43
C ASP A 41 -0.89 3.46 -2.20
N PHE A 42 -2.10 4.01 -2.23
CA PHE A 42 -3.09 3.94 -1.14
C PHE A 42 -4.01 2.73 -1.20
N ILE A 43 -4.05 2.07 -2.36
CA ILE A 43 -5.01 1.02 -2.68
C ILE A 43 -4.44 -0.32 -2.26
N ASP A 44 -3.27 -0.69 -2.79
CA ASP A 44 -2.66 -1.98 -2.50
C ASP A 44 -2.27 -2.08 -1.02
N SER A 45 -1.85 -0.95 -0.44
CA SER A 45 -1.55 -0.85 1.00
C SER A 45 -2.78 -1.12 1.89
N LYS A 46 -4.02 -0.91 1.40
CA LYS A 46 -5.25 -1.32 2.10
C LYS A 46 -5.38 -2.84 2.14
N PHE A 47 -5.12 -3.56 1.04
CA PHE A 47 -5.21 -5.02 1.03
C PHE A 47 -4.11 -5.69 1.84
N LEU A 48 -2.90 -5.11 1.86
CA LEU A 48 -1.85 -5.50 2.79
C LEU A 48 -2.27 -5.30 4.25
N SER A 49 -2.98 -4.20 4.57
CA SER A 49 -3.51 -3.97 5.92
C SER A 49 -4.55 -5.03 6.32
N ILE A 50 -5.42 -5.43 5.38
CA ILE A 50 -6.39 -6.52 5.59
C ILE A 50 -5.63 -7.84 5.79
N ALA A 51 -4.62 -8.13 4.96
CA ALA A 51 -3.85 -9.36 5.04
C ALA A 51 -3.12 -9.51 6.39
N THR A 52 -2.50 -8.43 6.86
CA THR A 52 -1.69 -8.45 8.09
C THR A 52 -2.51 -8.15 9.35
N GLY A 53 -3.68 -7.53 9.23
CA GLY A 53 -4.42 -6.97 10.37
C GLY A 53 -3.75 -5.73 10.99
N ASN A 54 -2.72 -5.19 10.35
CA ASN A 54 -1.96 -4.05 10.83
C ASN A 54 -2.19 -2.83 9.95
N ARG A 55 -1.92 -1.63 10.46
CA ARG A 55 -2.12 -0.39 9.70
C ARG A 55 -1.32 -0.40 8.39
N ARG A 56 -1.92 0.19 7.34
CA ARG A 56 -1.27 0.42 6.05
C ARG A 56 0.04 1.19 6.21
N SER A 57 1.01 0.88 5.37
CA SER A 57 2.33 1.51 5.36
C SER A 57 2.90 1.57 3.95
N ASN A 58 3.63 2.65 3.67
CA ASN A 58 4.29 2.87 2.39
C ASN A 58 5.81 3.03 2.57
N LEU A 59 6.56 2.58 1.57
CA LEU A 59 7.99 2.86 1.42
C LEU A 59 8.19 3.58 0.09
N ASP A 60 8.36 4.89 0.16
CA ASP A 60 8.49 5.74 -1.02
C ASP A 60 9.85 6.44 -1.00
N LEU A 61 10.79 5.95 -1.80
CA LEU A 61 12.12 6.57 -1.92
C LEU A 61 12.08 7.98 -2.50
N HIS A 62 11.09 8.30 -3.34
CA HIS A 62 11.00 9.61 -3.96
C HIS A 62 10.57 10.69 -2.96
N LEU A 63 9.53 10.40 -2.18
CA LEU A 63 8.99 11.35 -1.20
C LEU A 63 9.72 11.29 0.15
N MET A 64 10.10 10.09 0.61
CA MET A 64 10.66 9.90 1.95
C MET A 64 12.20 9.92 1.95
N GLY A 65 12.84 9.61 0.81
CA GLY A 65 14.26 9.30 0.75
C GLY A 65 14.67 8.10 1.61
N GLU A 66 15.95 7.74 1.58
CA GLU A 66 16.46 6.59 2.35
C GLU A 66 16.22 6.71 3.86
N ASN A 67 16.41 7.92 4.40
CA ASN A 67 16.18 8.17 5.81
C ASN A 67 14.71 8.02 6.19
N GLY A 68 13.79 8.45 5.34
CA GLY A 68 12.36 8.39 5.63
C GLY A 68 11.82 6.97 5.54
N ILE A 69 12.24 6.16 4.55
CA ILE A 69 11.82 4.75 4.48
C ILE A 69 12.31 3.97 5.72
N ARG A 70 13.51 4.26 6.24
CA ARG A 70 14.00 3.62 7.48
C ARG A 70 13.26 4.09 8.73
N LYS A 71 12.77 5.33 8.76
CA LYS A 71 11.88 5.82 9.83
C LYS A 71 10.49 5.20 9.73
N ALA A 72 9.97 4.99 8.52
CA ALA A 72 8.70 4.31 8.30
C ALA A 72 8.72 2.88 8.87
N LEU A 73 9.83 2.15 8.74
CA LEU A 73 10.04 0.85 9.41
C LEU A 73 9.96 0.94 10.94
N SER A 74 10.48 2.02 11.54
CA SER A 74 10.41 2.23 13.00
C SER A 74 8.99 2.54 13.46
N LEU A 75 8.28 3.41 12.74
CA LEU A 75 6.87 3.73 13.02
C LEU A 75 5.94 2.52 12.86
N ASN A 76 6.32 1.58 12.01
CA ASN A 76 5.57 0.37 11.71
C ASN A 76 6.29 -0.89 12.20
N TYR A 77 6.98 -0.83 13.35
CA TYR A 77 7.74 -1.99 13.83
C TYR A 77 6.85 -3.23 14.03
N GLY A 78 7.43 -4.39 13.72
CA GLY A 78 6.89 -5.74 13.86
C GLY A 78 8.04 -6.76 13.70
N GLU A 79 7.74 -8.03 13.88
CA GLU A 79 8.73 -9.11 13.73
C GLU A 79 9.16 -9.26 12.27
N MET A 80 8.18 -9.33 11.37
CA MET A 80 8.35 -9.56 9.95
C MET A 80 7.68 -8.46 9.12
N GLY A 81 8.27 -8.12 7.98
CA GLY A 81 7.68 -7.21 7.02
C GLY A 81 7.75 -7.75 5.60
N VAL A 82 6.63 -7.64 4.90
CA VAL A 82 6.51 -7.99 3.49
C VAL A 82 6.38 -6.71 2.69
N VAL A 83 7.33 -6.47 1.79
CA VAL A 83 7.38 -5.28 0.94
C VAL A 83 6.83 -5.63 -0.44
N GLU A 84 5.76 -4.98 -0.88
CA GLU A 84 5.20 -5.15 -2.22
C GLU A 84 5.78 -4.11 -3.19
N GLY A 85 6.48 -4.57 -4.23
CA GLY A 85 6.98 -3.69 -5.28
C GLY A 85 5.87 -2.93 -6.02
N ALA A 86 6.11 -1.70 -6.46
CA ALA A 86 5.26 -1.01 -7.43
C ALA A 86 5.61 -1.46 -8.86
N MET A 87 4.62 -1.47 -9.77
CA MET A 87 4.83 -1.74 -11.20
C MET A 87 5.70 -2.99 -11.47
N GLY A 88 6.56 -2.97 -12.48
CA GLY A 88 7.64 -3.95 -12.66
C GLY A 88 8.84 -3.65 -11.77
N TYR A 89 9.65 -4.69 -11.49
CA TYR A 89 10.73 -4.63 -10.49
C TYR A 89 11.72 -3.48 -10.70
N PHE A 90 12.04 -3.17 -11.96
CA PHE A 90 12.98 -2.11 -12.34
C PHE A 90 12.30 -0.79 -12.73
N ASP A 91 10.97 -0.75 -12.75
CA ASP A 91 10.22 0.42 -13.23
C ASP A 91 10.19 1.50 -12.14
N GLY A 92 11.03 2.53 -12.33
CA GLY A 92 11.13 3.67 -11.44
C GLY A 92 10.59 4.96 -12.08
N ILE A 93 10.98 6.09 -11.51
CA ILE A 93 10.56 7.40 -12.00
C ILE A 93 11.22 7.69 -13.36
N GLY A 94 10.39 8.11 -14.31
CA GLY A 94 10.82 8.40 -15.67
C GLY A 94 11.31 7.15 -16.40
N ARG A 95 12.47 7.24 -17.03
CA ARG A 95 13.11 6.12 -17.75
C ARG A 95 14.32 5.61 -16.97
N SER A 96 14.12 5.27 -15.70
CA SER A 96 15.19 4.86 -14.80
C SER A 96 14.72 3.86 -13.75
N THR A 97 15.67 3.25 -13.04
CA THR A 97 15.38 2.39 -11.89
C THR A 97 15.19 3.19 -10.59
N LYS A 98 15.33 4.53 -10.61
CA LYS A 98 15.27 5.33 -9.38
C LYS A 98 13.87 5.26 -8.75
N ALA A 99 13.83 5.06 -7.44
CA ALA A 99 12.61 4.84 -6.66
C ALA A 99 11.74 3.65 -7.13
N SER A 100 12.31 2.71 -7.91
CA SER A 100 11.65 1.44 -8.25
C SER A 100 11.67 0.47 -7.06
N ALA A 101 10.96 -0.66 -7.20
CA ALA A 101 11.05 -1.75 -6.22
C ALA A 101 12.49 -2.30 -6.09
N PHE A 102 13.26 -2.33 -7.18
CA PHE A 102 14.67 -2.68 -7.14
C PHE A 102 15.49 -1.69 -6.30
N ASP A 103 15.24 -0.39 -6.46
CA ASP A 103 15.95 0.66 -5.71
C ASP A 103 15.60 0.64 -4.22
N ILE A 104 14.35 0.32 -3.87
CA ILE A 104 13.93 0.11 -2.47
C ILE A 104 14.64 -1.11 -1.87
N ALA A 105 14.66 -2.24 -2.58
CA ALA A 105 15.38 -3.43 -2.14
C ALA A 105 16.87 -3.16 -1.95
N LYS A 106 17.47 -2.38 -2.84
CA LYS A 106 18.86 -1.92 -2.76
C LYS A 106 19.11 -1.00 -1.57
N SER A 107 18.24 -0.02 -1.34
CA SER A 107 18.39 0.96 -0.27
C SER A 107 18.21 0.36 1.13
N LEU A 108 17.35 -0.66 1.26
CA LEU A 108 17.12 -1.39 2.50
C LEU A 108 18.05 -2.59 2.70
N ASP A 109 18.79 -2.98 1.66
CA ASP A 109 19.62 -4.18 1.60
C ASP A 109 18.81 -5.47 1.91
N ILE A 110 17.73 -5.66 1.15
CA ILE A 110 16.81 -6.79 1.31
C ILE A 110 16.72 -7.64 0.05
N ASN A 111 16.52 -8.94 0.25
CA ASN A 111 16.25 -9.90 -0.79
C ASN A 111 14.86 -9.67 -1.41
N THR A 112 14.72 -10.07 -2.66
CA THR A 112 13.48 -10.04 -3.42
C THR A 112 13.10 -11.44 -3.87
N ILE A 113 11.81 -11.75 -3.80
CA ILE A 113 11.20 -12.91 -4.46
C ILE A 113 10.46 -12.39 -5.70
N LEU A 114 10.78 -12.97 -6.85
CA LEU A 114 10.13 -12.62 -8.11
C LEU A 114 8.86 -13.44 -8.29
N VAL A 115 7.72 -12.78 -8.27
CA VAL A 115 6.42 -13.34 -8.66
C VAL A 115 6.34 -13.33 -10.19
N TYR A 116 6.29 -14.52 -10.79
CA TYR A 116 6.29 -14.69 -12.23
C TYR A 116 5.02 -15.42 -12.68
N ARG A 117 4.30 -14.87 -13.66
CA ARG A 117 3.13 -15.53 -14.25
C ARG A 117 3.48 -16.12 -15.62
N PRO A 118 3.54 -17.45 -15.79
CA PRO A 118 3.66 -18.08 -17.10
C PRO A 118 2.44 -17.75 -17.98
N GLN A 119 2.66 -17.31 -19.21
CA GLN A 119 1.59 -16.99 -20.17
C GLN A 119 1.87 -17.61 -21.55
N GLY A 120 1.42 -18.85 -21.74
CA GLY A 120 1.58 -19.57 -23.02
C GLY A 120 3.04 -19.84 -23.37
N GLU A 121 3.91 -19.96 -22.36
CA GLU A 121 5.34 -20.10 -22.51
C GLU A 121 5.88 -21.26 -21.67
N MET A 122 6.94 -21.89 -22.19
CA MET A 122 7.73 -22.90 -21.48
C MET A 122 9.18 -22.40 -21.44
N PHE A 123 10.04 -22.87 -22.35
CA PHE A 123 11.47 -22.56 -22.33
C PHE A 123 11.81 -21.07 -22.49
N THR A 124 10.93 -20.26 -23.09
CA THR A 124 11.07 -18.79 -23.19
C THR A 124 11.17 -18.09 -21.83
N ILE A 125 10.69 -18.73 -20.76
CA ILE A 125 10.85 -18.23 -19.38
C ILE A 125 12.33 -18.13 -19.01
N ILE A 126 13.19 -19.04 -19.48
CA ILE A 126 14.62 -19.07 -19.13
C ILE A 126 15.36 -17.79 -19.54
N PRO A 127 15.37 -17.37 -20.82
CA PRO A 127 16.04 -16.13 -21.21
C PRO A 127 15.41 -14.88 -20.58
N LYS A 128 14.09 -14.87 -20.34
CA LYS A 128 13.41 -13.75 -19.64
C LYS A 128 13.90 -13.62 -18.20
N LEU A 129 13.87 -14.72 -17.44
CA LEU A 129 14.34 -14.76 -16.07
C LEU A 129 15.84 -14.45 -15.99
N LYS A 130 16.65 -15.03 -16.87
CA LYS A 130 18.09 -14.75 -16.93
C LYS A 130 18.38 -13.25 -17.01
N GLY A 131 17.75 -12.54 -17.96
CA GLY A 131 17.93 -11.09 -18.09
C GLY A 131 17.53 -10.31 -16.83
N ILE A 132 16.43 -10.71 -16.17
CA ILE A 132 15.98 -10.08 -14.92
C ILE A 132 16.95 -10.36 -13.77
N LEU A 133 17.42 -11.60 -13.63
CA LEU A 133 18.35 -12.02 -12.58
C LEU A 133 19.70 -11.30 -12.75
N ASP A 134 20.24 -11.25 -13.96
CA ASP A 134 21.51 -10.58 -14.28
C ASP A 134 21.45 -9.08 -13.92
N TYR A 135 20.32 -8.41 -14.16
CA TYR A 135 20.12 -7.00 -13.81
C TYR A 135 19.81 -6.75 -12.32
N SER A 136 19.40 -7.78 -11.57
CA SER A 136 18.96 -7.65 -10.18
C SER A 136 20.09 -7.45 -9.17
N GLU A 137 21.34 -7.42 -9.63
CA GLU A 137 22.54 -7.39 -8.77
C GLU A 137 22.50 -8.50 -7.69
N GLY A 138 21.93 -9.66 -8.02
CA GLY A 138 21.83 -10.81 -7.13
C GLY A 138 20.81 -10.67 -5.99
N ARG A 139 19.93 -9.66 -6.00
CA ARG A 139 18.92 -9.47 -4.95
C ARG A 139 17.71 -10.38 -5.10
N ILE A 140 17.42 -10.86 -6.30
CA ILE A 140 16.38 -11.87 -6.47
C ILE A 140 16.93 -13.21 -5.97
N LYS A 141 16.31 -13.74 -4.92
CA LYS A 141 16.74 -15.00 -4.26
C LYS A 141 15.79 -16.17 -4.47
N GLY A 142 14.63 -15.93 -5.06
CA GLY A 142 13.76 -17.02 -5.48
C GLY A 142 12.59 -16.56 -6.32
N ILE A 143 11.87 -17.54 -6.86
CA ILE A 143 10.73 -17.32 -7.74
C ILE A 143 9.49 -17.98 -7.16
N ILE A 144 8.36 -17.29 -7.21
CA ILE A 144 7.04 -17.89 -6.99
C ILE A 144 6.25 -17.77 -8.29
N PHE A 145 5.79 -18.92 -8.81
CA PHE A 145 4.93 -18.92 -9.98
C PHE A 145 3.48 -18.58 -9.59
N SER A 146 2.93 -17.51 -10.13
CA SER A 146 1.54 -17.14 -9.87
C SER A 146 0.58 -17.77 -10.88
N MET A 147 -0.66 -18.00 -10.45
CA MET A 147 -1.75 -18.55 -11.30
C MET A 147 -1.33 -19.80 -12.08
N THR A 148 -0.55 -20.66 -11.43
CA THR A 148 0.08 -21.82 -12.07
C THR A 148 -0.47 -23.10 -11.45
N ARG A 149 -0.99 -24.00 -12.28
CA ARG A 149 -1.51 -25.31 -11.84
C ARG A 149 -0.37 -26.22 -11.41
N LYS A 150 -0.59 -27.06 -10.40
CA LYS A 150 0.40 -28.01 -9.86
C LYS A 150 1.19 -28.80 -10.92
N MET A 151 0.51 -29.35 -11.94
CA MET A 151 1.18 -30.12 -13.00
C MET A 151 2.19 -29.29 -13.81
N MET A 152 1.84 -28.04 -14.12
CA MET A 152 2.72 -27.12 -14.85
C MET A 152 3.85 -26.62 -13.95
N TYR A 153 3.55 -26.37 -12.67
CA TYR A 153 4.54 -25.95 -11.68
C TYR A 153 5.75 -26.89 -11.62
N HIS A 154 5.53 -28.22 -11.53
CA HIS A 154 6.65 -29.16 -11.43
C HIS A 154 7.58 -29.13 -12.65
N GLN A 155 7.01 -29.01 -13.86
CA GLN A 155 7.80 -28.89 -15.10
C GLN A 155 8.58 -27.58 -15.14
N LEU A 156 7.94 -26.46 -14.78
CA LEU A 156 8.57 -25.15 -14.75
C LEU A 156 9.67 -25.05 -13.69
N LYS A 157 9.42 -25.59 -12.49
CA LYS A 157 10.40 -25.64 -11.40
C LYS A 157 11.66 -26.37 -11.84
N GLN A 158 11.51 -27.59 -12.33
CA GLN A 158 12.63 -28.40 -12.81
C GLN A 158 13.40 -27.65 -13.91
N MET A 159 12.69 -27.15 -14.93
CA MET A 159 13.31 -26.44 -16.04
C MET A 159 14.08 -25.19 -15.59
N VAL A 160 13.53 -24.40 -14.67
CA VAL A 160 14.21 -23.20 -14.14
C VAL A 160 15.45 -23.58 -13.35
N GLU A 161 15.33 -24.51 -12.39
CA GLU A 161 16.43 -24.87 -11.49
C GLU A 161 17.58 -25.62 -12.21
N GLU A 162 17.30 -26.30 -13.34
CA GLU A 162 18.33 -26.93 -14.17
C GLU A 162 19.09 -25.94 -15.06
N ASN A 163 18.51 -24.77 -15.37
CA ASN A 163 19.08 -23.83 -16.34
C ASN A 163 19.56 -22.51 -15.72
N LEU A 164 19.11 -22.18 -14.50
CA LEU A 164 19.40 -20.93 -13.79
C LEU A 164 19.77 -21.23 -12.34
N ASP A 165 20.74 -20.51 -11.81
CA ASP A 165 21.14 -20.58 -10.40
C ASP A 165 20.16 -19.77 -9.53
N ILE A 166 18.92 -20.26 -9.44
CA ILE A 166 17.84 -19.66 -8.66
C ILE A 166 16.87 -20.75 -8.20
N GLU A 167 16.40 -20.65 -6.97
CA GLU A 167 15.39 -21.57 -6.44
C GLU A 167 13.96 -21.13 -6.79
N VAL A 168 13.10 -22.11 -7.08
CA VAL A 168 11.65 -21.90 -7.20
C VAL A 168 11.01 -22.27 -5.86
N LEU A 169 10.52 -21.25 -5.17
CA LEU A 169 10.00 -21.31 -3.80
C LEU A 169 8.56 -21.81 -3.72
N GLY A 170 7.84 -21.88 -4.84
CA GLY A 170 6.49 -22.40 -4.86
C GLY A 170 5.64 -21.87 -5.99
N HIS A 171 4.32 -22.10 -5.86
CA HIS A 171 3.32 -21.51 -6.73
C HIS A 171 2.05 -21.12 -5.99
N THR A 172 1.30 -20.18 -6.58
CA THR A 172 -0.10 -19.92 -6.23
C THR A 172 -1.01 -20.38 -7.36
N GLU A 173 -2.16 -20.95 -7.01
CA GLU A 173 -3.22 -21.25 -7.97
C GLU A 173 -4.16 -20.04 -8.14
N GLU A 174 -5.08 -20.13 -9.09
CA GLU A 174 -6.15 -19.14 -9.22
C GLU A 174 -7.26 -19.46 -8.22
N PHE A 175 -7.60 -18.49 -7.38
CA PHE A 175 -8.64 -18.62 -6.36
C PHE A 175 -9.90 -17.89 -6.86
N GLU A 176 -10.89 -18.63 -7.37
CA GLU A 176 -12.07 -18.05 -8.03
C GLU A 176 -12.83 -17.03 -7.17
N ASN A 177 -12.91 -17.29 -5.86
CA ASN A 177 -13.61 -16.46 -4.88
C ASN A 177 -12.75 -15.32 -4.32
N LEU A 178 -11.43 -15.34 -4.53
CA LEU A 178 -10.51 -14.33 -4.04
C LEU A 178 -10.15 -13.38 -5.19
N LYS A 179 -10.98 -12.35 -5.34
CA LYS A 179 -10.74 -11.24 -6.26
C LYS A 179 -10.54 -9.98 -5.46
N ILE A 180 -9.50 -9.22 -5.81
CA ILE A 180 -9.35 -7.85 -5.29
C ILE A 180 -10.58 -7.08 -5.78
N PRO A 181 -11.43 -6.56 -4.88
CA PRO A 181 -12.61 -5.79 -5.28
C PRO A 181 -12.18 -4.60 -6.14
N ASN A 182 -12.73 -4.47 -7.35
CA ASN A 182 -12.40 -3.37 -8.25
C ASN A 182 -12.67 -2.02 -7.58
N GLU A 183 -11.65 -1.15 -7.46
CA GLU A 183 -11.82 0.19 -6.87
C GLU A 183 -12.28 1.24 -7.88
N GLU A 184 -13.53 1.15 -8.29
CA GLU A 184 -14.11 2.37 -8.84
C GLU A 184 -14.11 3.49 -7.79
N LEU A 185 -14.21 3.17 -6.48
CA LEU A 185 -14.61 4.20 -5.52
C LEU A 185 -13.93 4.13 -4.14
N GLY A 186 -13.01 3.19 -3.86
CA GLY A 186 -12.55 2.94 -2.47
C GLY A 186 -13.66 2.43 -1.52
N LEU A 187 -14.87 2.29 -2.08
CA LEU A 187 -16.10 1.76 -1.52
C LEU A 187 -16.08 0.25 -1.62
N VAL A 188 -15.41 -0.39 -0.68
CA VAL A 188 -15.69 -1.79 -0.42
C VAL A 188 -16.57 -1.78 0.82
N GLU A 189 -17.82 -2.21 0.67
CA GLU A 189 -18.73 -2.37 1.80
C GLU A 189 -18.04 -3.21 2.88
N PRO A 190 -18.22 -2.92 4.18
CA PRO A 190 -17.61 -3.70 5.26
C PRO A 190 -17.80 -5.21 5.08
N VAL A 191 -18.99 -5.63 4.64
CA VAL A 191 -19.32 -7.04 4.34
C VAL A 191 -18.44 -7.63 3.22
N LEU A 192 -18.13 -6.85 2.19
CA LEU A 192 -17.24 -7.28 1.12
C LEU A 192 -15.78 -7.40 1.62
N ILE A 193 -15.36 -6.53 2.54
CA ILE A 193 -14.04 -6.62 3.18
C ILE A 193 -13.94 -7.88 4.06
N GLU A 194 -14.97 -8.15 4.85
CA GLU A 194 -15.06 -9.35 5.70
C GLU A 194 -14.98 -10.62 4.84
N LYS A 195 -15.83 -10.72 3.82
CA LYS A 195 -15.82 -11.84 2.87
C LYS A 195 -14.47 -11.99 2.17
N PHE A 196 -13.85 -10.89 1.73
CA PHE A 196 -12.53 -10.92 1.14
C PHE A 196 -11.47 -11.43 2.13
N SER A 197 -11.52 -10.98 3.39
CA SER A 197 -10.60 -11.45 4.43
C SER A 197 -10.76 -12.95 4.71
N GLU A 198 -11.99 -13.46 4.72
CA GLU A 198 -12.25 -14.90 4.89
C GLU A 198 -11.68 -15.73 3.74
N GLU A 199 -11.94 -15.33 2.49
CA GLU A 199 -11.40 -16.00 1.31
C GLU A 199 -9.87 -15.90 1.25
N LEU A 200 -9.30 -14.78 1.71
CA LEU A 200 -7.85 -14.60 1.81
C LEU A 200 -7.22 -15.56 2.82
N THR A 201 -7.86 -15.78 3.98
CA THR A 201 -7.40 -16.79 4.96
C THR A 201 -7.44 -18.20 4.35
N LYS A 202 -8.52 -18.56 3.63
CA LYS A 202 -8.60 -19.87 2.94
C LYS A 202 -7.48 -20.04 1.93
N ALA A 203 -7.22 -19.03 1.11
CA ALA A 203 -6.16 -19.05 0.10
C ALA A 203 -4.76 -19.13 0.73
N ALA A 204 -4.53 -18.42 1.83
CA ALA A 204 -3.28 -18.46 2.60
C ALA A 204 -3.00 -19.87 3.14
N LEU A 205 -3.97 -20.48 3.82
CA LEU A 205 -3.84 -21.83 4.36
C LEU A 205 -3.67 -22.89 3.27
N ALA A 206 -4.36 -22.75 2.14
CA ALA A 206 -4.16 -23.63 0.98
C ALA A 206 -2.73 -23.50 0.42
N SER A 207 -2.18 -22.28 0.43
CA SER A 207 -0.83 -21.99 -0.09
C SER A 207 0.29 -22.49 0.81
N GLU A 208 0.00 -22.91 2.05
CA GLU A 208 0.99 -23.52 2.95
C GLU A 208 1.66 -24.75 2.33
N ASN A 209 0.92 -25.53 1.55
CA ASN A 209 1.43 -26.74 0.90
C ASN A 209 2.07 -26.48 -0.47
N THR A 210 1.99 -25.26 -0.98
CA THR A 210 2.48 -24.90 -2.33
C THR A 210 3.58 -23.87 -2.32
N ILE A 211 3.80 -23.18 -1.19
CA ILE A 211 4.87 -22.21 -0.97
C ILE A 211 5.76 -22.70 0.17
N ASN A 212 7.07 -22.75 -0.08
CA ASN A 212 8.08 -23.08 0.93
C ASN A 212 8.29 -21.87 1.87
N LEU A 213 7.41 -21.76 2.87
CA LEU A 213 7.39 -20.65 3.82
C LEU A 213 8.66 -20.58 4.66
N ASP A 214 9.16 -21.72 5.13
CA ASP A 214 10.37 -21.77 5.96
C ASP A 214 11.57 -21.20 5.20
N ARG A 215 11.71 -21.57 3.93
CA ARG A 215 12.77 -21.03 3.07
C ARG A 215 12.60 -19.53 2.83
N ILE A 216 11.38 -19.03 2.67
CA ILE A 216 11.12 -17.58 2.56
C ILE A 216 11.56 -16.86 3.83
N ILE A 217 11.27 -17.42 5.01
CA ILE A 217 11.65 -16.84 6.31
C ILE A 217 13.18 -16.77 6.45
N GLU A 218 13.90 -17.81 6.00
CA GLU A 218 15.37 -17.82 5.95
C GLU A 218 15.95 -16.75 5.01
N LEU A 219 15.26 -16.46 3.91
CA LEU A 219 15.66 -15.44 2.95
C LEU A 219 15.37 -14.00 3.43
N MET A 220 14.62 -13.80 4.51
CA MET A 220 14.34 -12.45 5.01
C MET A 220 15.59 -11.82 5.65
N ASN A 221 15.89 -10.56 5.30
CA ASN A 221 17.02 -9.84 5.88
C ASN A 221 16.60 -9.05 7.12
N GLU A 222 17.44 -9.07 8.15
CA GLU A 222 17.23 -8.18 9.29
C GLU A 222 17.61 -6.74 8.93
N VAL A 223 16.64 -5.83 9.04
CA VAL A 223 16.84 -4.41 8.74
C VAL A 223 16.74 -3.58 10.00
N LYS A 224 17.79 -2.79 10.25
CA LYS A 224 17.80 -1.78 11.31
C LYS A 224 16.95 -0.59 10.88
N ALA A 225 15.85 -0.40 11.59
CA ALA A 225 15.03 0.79 11.47
C ALA A 225 15.78 2.00 12.03
N LYS A 226 15.47 3.19 11.52
CA LYS A 226 16.01 4.45 12.05
C LYS A 226 15.01 5.01 13.05
N GLU A 227 15.48 5.31 14.26
CA GLU A 227 14.62 5.91 15.28
C GLU A 227 14.02 7.23 14.79
N VAL A 228 12.74 7.40 15.12
CA VAL A 228 12.08 8.69 15.02
C VAL A 228 12.46 9.45 16.28
N SER A 229 13.09 10.62 16.12
CA SER A 229 13.44 11.52 17.21
C SER A 229 12.27 11.74 18.16
N ASP A 230 12.54 11.94 19.45
CA ASP A 230 11.51 12.20 20.46
C ASP A 230 10.64 13.40 20.05
N ILE A 231 9.40 13.09 19.66
CA ILE A 231 8.38 14.07 19.32
C ILE A 231 7.68 14.43 20.63
N LYS A 232 7.82 15.67 21.08
CA LYS A 232 7.09 16.17 22.26
C LYS A 232 5.64 16.44 21.88
N PHE A 233 4.72 15.86 22.63
CA PHE A 233 3.29 16.11 22.49
C PHE A 233 2.99 17.60 22.71
N SER A 234 2.18 18.18 21.81
CA SER A 234 1.90 19.62 21.81
C SER A 234 0.78 20.03 22.76
N GLY A 235 -0.09 19.08 23.17
CA GLY A 235 -1.31 19.38 23.92
C GLY A 235 -2.48 19.86 23.05
N LEU A 236 -2.27 20.04 21.76
CA LEU A 236 -3.30 20.50 20.81
C LEU A 236 -4.10 19.33 20.23
N LYS A 237 -5.35 19.61 19.86
CA LYS A 237 -6.26 18.67 19.20
C LYS A 237 -6.26 18.90 17.69
N MET A 238 -6.15 17.84 16.91
CA MET A 238 -6.24 17.88 15.45
C MET A 238 -7.42 17.05 14.94
N GLY A 239 -8.27 17.68 14.15
CA GLY A 239 -9.33 17.02 13.40
C GLY A 239 -8.78 16.45 12.10
N ILE A 240 -8.92 15.15 11.85
CA ILE A 240 -8.52 14.55 10.57
C ILE A 240 -9.77 14.09 9.81
N ALA A 241 -9.99 14.64 8.62
CA ALA A 241 -11.07 14.17 7.76
C ALA A 241 -10.77 12.73 7.29
N LYS A 242 -11.73 11.82 7.48
CA LYS A 242 -11.58 10.39 7.16
C LYS A 242 -12.90 9.79 6.75
N ASP A 243 -13.10 9.67 5.44
CA ASP A 243 -14.23 8.97 4.85
C ASP A 243 -13.92 8.55 3.42
N MET A 244 -14.97 8.25 2.64
CA MET A 244 -14.85 7.74 1.29
C MET A 244 -14.32 8.80 0.31
N ALA A 245 -14.63 10.08 0.55
CA ALA A 245 -14.10 11.18 -0.25
C ALA A 245 -12.67 11.54 0.13
N PHE A 246 -12.28 11.31 1.39
CA PHE A 246 -10.97 11.63 1.95
C PHE A 246 -10.28 10.36 2.46
N SER A 247 -9.81 9.53 1.52
CA SER A 247 -9.33 8.15 1.80
C SER A 247 -7.83 7.95 1.57
N PHE A 248 -7.13 8.94 1.00
CA PHE A 248 -5.69 8.85 0.70
C PHE A 248 -4.86 9.27 1.91
N HIS A 249 -4.78 8.42 2.94
CA HIS A 249 -3.89 8.67 4.08
C HIS A 249 -2.63 7.82 3.99
N TYR A 250 -1.52 8.42 4.38
CA TYR A 250 -0.29 7.72 4.70
C TYR A 250 -0.31 7.31 6.17
N GLY A 251 -0.15 6.02 6.45
CA GLY A 251 -0.15 5.51 7.82
C GLY A 251 0.99 6.08 8.66
N GLU A 252 2.14 6.36 8.03
CA GLU A 252 3.29 7.01 8.65
C GLU A 252 2.94 8.41 9.16
N ASN A 253 2.22 9.20 8.35
CA ASN A 253 1.82 10.55 8.71
C ASN A 253 0.82 10.52 9.88
N GLU A 254 -0.18 9.64 9.82
CA GLU A 254 -1.14 9.47 10.93
C GLU A 254 -0.41 9.11 12.23
N LYS A 255 0.53 8.15 12.20
CA LYS A 255 1.30 7.75 13.38
C LYS A 255 2.20 8.86 13.92
N LEU A 256 2.77 9.69 13.05
CA LEU A 256 3.57 10.85 13.47
C LEU A 256 2.68 11.93 14.11
N LEU A 257 1.52 12.20 13.51
CA LEU A 257 0.56 13.17 14.03
C LEU A 257 -0.01 12.74 15.38
N GLU A 258 -0.33 11.45 15.56
CA GLU A 258 -0.78 10.89 16.84
C GLU A 258 0.26 11.03 17.97
N LYS A 259 1.56 11.14 17.64
CA LYS A 259 2.61 11.43 18.64
C LYS A 259 2.66 12.89 19.05
N TYR A 260 2.13 13.81 18.24
CA TYR A 260 2.23 15.26 18.46
C TYR A 260 0.89 15.92 18.85
N PHE A 261 -0.24 15.34 18.43
CA PHE A 261 -1.59 15.87 18.61
C PHE A 261 -2.55 14.83 19.17
N GLU A 262 -3.56 15.26 19.91
CA GLU A 262 -4.75 14.44 20.18
C GLU A 262 -5.62 14.43 18.92
N ILE A 263 -5.83 13.25 18.33
CA ILE A 263 -6.52 13.11 17.03
C ILE A 263 -8.00 12.82 17.22
N GLU A 264 -8.85 13.60 16.53
CA GLU A 264 -10.28 13.33 16.38
C GLU A 264 -10.62 13.17 14.89
N TYR A 265 -11.11 11.99 14.49
CA TYR A 265 -11.52 11.75 13.11
C TYR A 265 -12.95 12.25 12.88
N PHE A 266 -13.23 12.79 11.70
CA PHE A 266 -14.57 13.20 11.30
C PHE A 266 -14.82 12.93 9.81
N SER A 267 -16.09 12.81 9.42
CA SER A 267 -16.50 12.59 8.03
C SER A 267 -17.14 13.84 7.44
N PRO A 268 -16.48 14.49 6.47
CA PRO A 268 -17.13 15.53 5.68
C PRO A 268 -18.40 15.10 4.92
N LEU A 269 -18.53 13.81 4.57
CA LEU A 269 -19.72 13.27 3.92
C LEU A 269 -20.91 13.14 4.87
N TYR A 270 -20.69 12.73 6.12
CA TYR A 270 -21.75 12.27 7.01
C TYR A 270 -21.96 13.13 8.26
N ASP A 271 -20.89 13.72 8.80
CA ASP A 271 -21.00 14.56 9.99
C ASP A 271 -21.52 15.95 9.64
N LYS A 272 -22.22 16.58 10.58
CA LYS A 272 -22.81 17.92 10.36
C LYS A 272 -21.84 19.06 10.66
N LYS A 273 -20.78 18.81 11.42
CA LYS A 273 -19.83 19.82 11.88
C LYS A 273 -18.47 19.19 12.16
N ILE A 274 -17.43 20.01 12.13
CA ILE A 274 -16.11 19.61 12.59
C ILE A 274 -16.11 19.35 14.11
N PRO A 275 -15.19 18.52 14.60
CA PRO A 275 -14.96 18.32 16.03
C PRO A 275 -14.39 19.58 16.72
N LYS A 276 -14.32 19.57 18.05
CA LYS A 276 -13.71 20.67 18.83
C LYS A 276 -12.18 20.53 18.84
N VAL A 277 -11.54 21.10 17.82
CA VAL A 277 -10.10 20.95 17.57
C VAL A 277 -9.42 22.29 17.31
N ASP A 278 -8.10 22.33 17.44
CA ASP A 278 -7.27 23.51 17.21
C ASP A 278 -6.80 23.61 15.75
N ILE A 279 -6.65 22.46 15.08
CA ILE A 279 -6.15 22.34 13.71
C ILE A 279 -6.99 21.29 12.97
N ILE A 280 -7.19 21.48 11.66
CA ILE A 280 -7.82 20.48 10.79
C ILE A 280 -6.83 20.04 9.70
N TYR A 281 -6.75 18.74 9.49
CA TYR A 281 -6.10 18.13 8.33
C TYR A 281 -7.15 17.45 7.44
N ILE A 282 -7.18 17.84 6.16
CA ILE A 282 -8.02 17.24 5.13
C ILE A 282 -7.10 16.56 4.10
N PRO A 283 -6.95 15.22 4.13
CA PRO A 283 -6.08 14.51 3.22
C PRO A 283 -6.62 14.55 1.78
N GLY A 284 -5.85 13.96 0.86
CA GLY A 284 -6.34 13.70 -0.48
C GLY A 284 -7.46 12.64 -0.52
N GLY A 285 -8.03 12.50 -1.71
CA GLY A 285 -9.00 11.46 -2.03
C GLY A 285 -9.69 11.76 -3.35
N LYS A 286 -10.66 10.91 -3.74
CA LYS A 286 -11.41 11.04 -4.99
C LYS A 286 -12.61 11.98 -4.82
N VAL A 287 -12.36 13.21 -4.42
CA VAL A 287 -13.37 14.22 -4.04
C VAL A 287 -14.33 14.52 -5.19
N GLU A 288 -13.85 14.44 -6.43
CA GLU A 288 -14.61 14.57 -7.67
C GLU A 288 -15.80 13.61 -7.77
N ASN A 289 -15.64 12.37 -7.27
CA ASN A 289 -16.69 11.35 -7.29
C ASN A 289 -17.82 11.64 -6.29
N PHE A 290 -17.51 12.42 -5.24
CA PHE A 290 -18.44 12.74 -4.16
C PHE A 290 -18.85 14.20 -4.13
N LYS A 291 -18.49 15.00 -5.15
CA LYS A 291 -18.68 16.45 -5.15
C LYS A 291 -20.11 16.88 -4.84
N TYR A 292 -21.12 16.18 -5.35
CA TYR A 292 -22.52 16.52 -5.06
C TYR A 292 -22.95 16.12 -3.65
N ASN A 293 -22.46 14.98 -3.13
CA ASN A 293 -22.71 14.57 -1.74
C ASN A 293 -22.09 15.57 -0.76
N LEU A 294 -20.84 15.93 -0.99
CA LEU A 294 -20.11 16.93 -0.21
C LEU A 294 -20.79 18.31 -0.28
N SER A 295 -21.21 18.73 -1.47
CA SER A 295 -21.89 20.02 -1.68
C SER A 295 -23.25 20.10 -0.96
N ARG A 296 -23.94 18.96 -0.83
CA ARG A 296 -25.22 18.87 -0.10
C ARG A 296 -25.04 18.97 1.42
N ASN A 297 -23.88 18.65 1.97
CA ASN A 297 -23.59 18.80 3.39
C ASN A 297 -23.21 20.25 3.73
N THR A 298 -24.15 21.17 3.51
CA THR A 298 -23.92 22.61 3.70
C THR A 298 -23.49 22.95 5.13
N SER A 299 -23.99 22.20 6.14
CA SER A 299 -23.60 22.39 7.53
C SER A 299 -22.12 22.14 7.78
N MET A 300 -21.54 21.10 7.17
CA MET A 300 -20.10 20.83 7.27
C MET A 300 -19.28 21.89 6.53
N LEU A 301 -19.69 22.29 5.32
CA LEU A 301 -19.02 23.35 4.55
C LEU A 301 -18.94 24.65 5.35
N GLU A 302 -20.07 25.08 5.93
CA GLU A 302 -20.14 26.28 6.76
C GLU A 302 -19.33 26.13 8.05
N SER A 303 -19.32 24.94 8.65
CA SER A 303 -18.54 24.65 9.84
C SER A 303 -17.04 24.81 9.60
N ILE A 304 -16.52 24.28 8.49
CA ILE A 304 -15.11 24.39 8.10
C ILE A 304 -14.77 25.86 7.79
N LYS A 305 -15.65 26.55 7.05
CA LYS A 305 -15.45 27.97 6.72
C LYS A 305 -15.38 28.84 7.97
N LYS A 306 -16.33 28.68 8.91
CA LYS A 306 -16.34 29.41 10.18
C LYS A 306 -15.11 29.12 11.04
N PHE A 307 -14.62 27.88 11.03
CA PHE A 307 -13.39 27.53 11.73
C PHE A 307 -12.20 28.34 11.21
N HIS A 308 -12.05 28.45 9.89
CA HIS A 308 -11.04 29.31 9.27
C HIS A 308 -11.26 30.80 9.61
N GLU A 309 -12.48 31.31 9.48
CA GLU A 309 -12.82 32.71 9.78
C GLU A 309 -12.54 33.08 11.24
N ASN A 310 -12.60 32.12 12.16
CA ASN A 310 -12.25 32.28 13.57
C ASN A 310 -10.74 32.09 13.87
N GLY A 311 -9.89 31.98 12.84
CA GLY A 311 -8.43 31.86 12.98
C GLY A 311 -7.91 30.41 13.11
N GLY A 312 -8.77 29.40 12.90
CA GLY A 312 -8.37 28.00 12.89
C GLY A 312 -7.44 27.67 11.72
N ILE A 313 -6.49 26.76 11.95
CA ILE A 313 -5.50 26.34 10.95
C ILE A 313 -6.03 25.13 10.20
N ILE A 314 -6.07 25.21 8.87
CA ILE A 314 -6.49 24.10 8.00
C ILE A 314 -5.33 23.74 7.06
N TYR A 315 -4.98 22.47 7.04
CA TYR A 315 -4.05 21.88 6.09
C TYR A 315 -4.83 20.96 5.14
N GLY A 316 -4.89 21.30 3.85
CA GLY A 316 -5.60 20.53 2.83
C GLY A 316 -4.66 20.03 1.74
N GLU A 317 -4.69 18.72 1.44
CA GLU A 317 -3.83 18.09 0.43
C GLU A 317 -4.64 17.62 -0.77
N SER A 318 -4.17 17.88 -2.00
CA SER A 318 -4.78 17.35 -3.24
C SER A 318 -6.30 17.57 -3.28
N GLY A 319 -7.13 16.52 -3.27
CA GLY A 319 -8.58 16.62 -3.16
C GLY A 319 -9.09 17.43 -1.96
N GLY A 320 -8.40 17.39 -0.81
CA GLY A 320 -8.66 18.24 0.35
C GLY A 320 -8.50 19.73 0.03
N LEU A 321 -7.49 20.11 -0.76
CA LEU A 321 -7.35 21.48 -1.25
C LEU A 321 -8.52 21.86 -2.17
N SER A 322 -8.93 20.94 -3.06
CA SER A 322 -10.09 21.15 -3.93
C SER A 322 -11.39 21.34 -3.15
N TYR A 323 -11.56 20.63 -2.03
CA TYR A 323 -12.71 20.77 -1.14
C TYR A 323 -12.74 22.10 -0.37
N LEU A 324 -11.58 22.72 -0.15
CA LEU A 324 -11.47 24.04 0.48
C LEU A 324 -11.77 25.20 -0.47
N ALA A 325 -11.76 24.96 -1.78
CA ALA A 325 -12.13 25.93 -2.80
C ALA A 325 -13.59 26.38 -2.67
N LYS A 326 -13.98 27.38 -3.46
CA LYS A 326 -15.37 27.85 -3.55
C LYS A 326 -16.23 26.84 -4.28
N GLU A 327 -15.66 26.19 -5.30
CA GLU A 327 -16.38 25.30 -6.19
C GLU A 327 -15.43 24.23 -6.75
N LEU A 328 -15.96 23.03 -6.97
CA LEU A 328 -15.31 21.93 -7.67
C LEU A 328 -16.26 21.38 -8.74
N GLY A 329 -15.92 21.58 -10.02
CA GLY A 329 -16.65 21.04 -11.17
C GLY A 329 -18.16 21.30 -11.11
N GLY A 330 -18.57 22.55 -10.84
CA GLY A 330 -19.97 22.98 -10.75
C GLY A 330 -20.64 22.76 -9.39
N ALA A 331 -19.97 22.14 -8.43
CA ALA A 331 -20.52 21.88 -7.09
C ALA A 331 -19.91 22.84 -6.06
N LYS A 332 -20.75 23.51 -5.26
CA LYS A 332 -20.32 24.42 -4.18
C LYS A 332 -19.56 23.66 -3.10
N MET A 333 -18.41 24.21 -2.68
CA MET A 333 -17.51 23.65 -1.69
C MET A 333 -17.36 24.60 -0.47
N CYS A 334 -16.33 24.45 0.36
CA CYS A 334 -16.22 25.18 1.63
C CYS A 334 -16.13 26.70 1.45
N GLY A 335 -15.50 27.17 0.36
CA GLY A 335 -15.29 28.59 0.11
C GLY A 335 -14.32 29.25 1.10
N VAL A 336 -13.35 28.49 1.61
CA VAL A 336 -12.19 29.01 2.35
C VAL A 336 -11.24 29.69 1.37
N LEU A 337 -11.00 29.07 0.22
CA LEU A 337 -10.22 29.64 -0.87
C LEU A 337 -11.15 30.17 -1.96
N ASN A 338 -10.94 31.42 -2.38
CA ASN A 338 -11.71 32.03 -3.46
C ASN A 338 -11.20 31.54 -4.84
N GLY A 339 -11.52 30.30 -5.19
CA GLY A 339 -11.14 29.66 -6.45
C GLY A 339 -12.14 28.61 -6.92
N VAL A 340 -12.14 28.33 -8.22
CA VAL A 340 -12.94 27.28 -8.87
C VAL A 340 -12.00 26.20 -9.37
N VAL A 341 -12.24 24.96 -8.98
CA VAL A 341 -11.45 23.81 -9.43
C VAL A 341 -12.17 23.13 -10.58
N HIS A 342 -11.48 23.05 -11.72
CA HIS A 342 -11.93 22.32 -12.90
C HIS A 342 -11.42 20.88 -12.83
N ILE A 343 -12.29 19.92 -13.14
CA ILE A 343 -11.91 18.52 -13.31
C ILE A 343 -11.46 18.38 -14.77
N GLY A 344 -10.28 17.82 -15.01
CA GLY A 344 -9.75 17.63 -16.36
C GLY A 344 -10.70 16.77 -17.20
N GLU A 345 -10.89 17.16 -18.47
CA GLU A 345 -11.66 16.41 -19.47
C GLU A 345 -10.97 15.11 -19.90
#